data_AF-A0A536VDY0-F1
#
_entry.id   AF-A0A536VDY0-F1
#
_cell.length_a   1.000
_cell.length_b   1.000
_cell.length_c   1.000
_cell.angle_alpha   90.00
_cell.angle_beta   90.00
_cell.angle_gamma   90.00
#
_symmetry.space_group_name_H-M   'P 1'
#
loop_
_entity.id
_entity.type
_entity.pdbx_description
1 polymer ?
#
loop_
_entity_poly.entity_id
_entity_poly.type
_entity_poly.pdbx_seq_one_letter_code
_entity_poly.pdbx_strand_id
1 'polypeptide(L)'
;DDQGRNFDAKGNLKDWWTKDDAKAFVDRAQCIVDQYSQYTIVDDIKINGKLTNGEDIADLGGLVLAWMAWKAETAGKALAPRDDFSPEQRFFIGYAQWACENDRPENLRVKALTDPHSPGKYRVNGLIVNMPEFERAFSCKAGQPMVGANRCRVW
;
A
#
# COMPACT_ATOMS: atom_id res chain seq x y z
N ASP A 1 0.23 12.19 -2.64
CA ASP A 1 -0.43 11.82 -1.36
C ASP A 1 -1.42 12.93 -0.96
N ASP A 2 -1.91 12.92 0.28
CA ASP A 2 -2.87 13.87 0.82
C ASP A 2 -2.32 15.30 1.00
N GLN A 3 -1.00 15.46 1.13
CA GLN A 3 -0.31 16.75 1.27
C GLN A 3 0.20 17.26 -0.08
N GLY A 4 0.94 16.44 -0.80
CA GLY A 4 1.54 16.76 -2.10
C GLY A 4 0.52 17.13 -3.17
N ARG A 5 -0.71 16.59 -3.10
CA ARG A 5 -1.79 16.96 -4.05
C ARG A 5 -2.17 18.44 -3.99
N ASN A 6 -1.84 19.15 -2.91
CA ASN A 6 -2.18 20.58 -2.76
C ASN A 6 -1.18 21.50 -3.46
N PHE A 7 -0.11 20.94 -4.05
CA PHE A 7 0.91 21.67 -4.77
C PHE A 7 0.73 21.48 -6.27
N ASP A 8 0.78 22.58 -7.04
CA ASP A 8 0.71 22.53 -8.50
C ASP A 8 2.04 22.05 -9.12
N ALA A 9 2.07 21.91 -10.45
CA ALA A 9 3.24 21.42 -11.18
C ALA A 9 4.51 22.30 -11.03
N LYS A 10 4.39 23.51 -10.48
CA LYS A 10 5.53 24.41 -10.18
C LYS A 10 5.91 24.40 -8.70
N GLY A 11 5.25 23.59 -7.88
CA GLY A 11 5.48 23.51 -6.44
C GLY A 11 4.78 24.60 -5.64
N ASN A 12 3.77 25.29 -6.18
CA ASN A 12 3.02 26.30 -5.42
C ASN A 12 1.85 25.66 -4.70
N LEU A 13 1.62 26.04 -3.44
CA LEU A 13 0.40 25.69 -2.69
C LEU A 13 -0.80 26.38 -3.34
N LYS A 14 -1.58 25.63 -4.13
CA LYS A 14 -2.70 26.14 -4.91
C LYS A 14 -3.69 25.01 -5.13
N ASP A 15 -4.97 25.27 -4.87
CA ASP A 15 -6.00 24.32 -5.25
C ASP A 15 -6.15 24.27 -6.77
N TRP A 16 -5.80 23.13 -7.35
CA TRP A 16 -5.89 22.84 -8.79
C TRP A 16 -6.88 21.72 -9.09
N TRP A 17 -7.64 21.27 -8.10
CA TRP A 17 -8.66 20.23 -8.22
C TRP A 17 -10.04 20.87 -8.32
N THR A 18 -10.97 20.19 -9.00
CA THR A 18 -12.39 20.54 -8.83
C THR A 18 -12.86 20.10 -7.44
N LYS A 19 -13.94 20.70 -6.94
CA LYS A 19 -14.51 20.31 -5.63
C LYS A 19 -14.91 18.84 -5.58
N ASP A 20 -15.45 18.32 -6.68
CA ASP A 20 -15.90 16.93 -6.76
C ASP A 20 -14.71 15.96 -6.77
N ASP A 21 -13.65 16.28 -7.52
CA ASP A 21 -12.43 15.46 -7.53
C ASP A 21 -11.74 15.48 -6.17
N ALA A 22 -11.66 16.64 -5.51
CA ALA A 22 -11.08 16.77 -4.19
C ALA A 22 -11.86 15.95 -3.16
N LYS A 23 -13.19 15.96 -3.24
CA LYS A 23 -14.05 15.12 -2.39
C LYS A 23 -13.81 13.63 -2.67
N ALA A 24 -13.79 13.21 -3.94
CA ALA A 24 -13.55 11.82 -4.31
C ALA A 24 -12.18 11.32 -3.84
N PHE A 25 -11.14 12.16 -3.89
CA PHE A 25 -9.83 11.86 -3.34
C PHE A 25 -9.92 11.63 -1.83
N VAL A 26 -10.52 12.54 -1.09
CA VAL A 26 -10.65 12.44 0.38
C VAL A 26 -11.40 11.17 0.77
N ASP A 27 -12.51 10.86 0.08
CA ASP A 27 -13.29 9.65 0.35
C ASP A 27 -12.46 8.37 0.12
N ARG A 28 -11.62 8.33 -0.94
CA ARG A 28 -10.73 7.19 -1.22
C ARG A 28 -9.56 7.10 -0.24
N ALA A 29 -8.95 8.23 0.13
CA ALA A 29 -7.89 8.29 1.12
C ALA A 29 -8.41 7.84 2.50
N GLN A 30 -9.66 8.16 2.84
CA GLN A 30 -10.27 7.71 4.09
C GLN A 30 -10.38 6.18 4.18
N CYS A 31 -10.57 5.48 3.05
CA CYS A 31 -10.51 4.01 3.03
C CYS A 31 -9.17 3.49 3.58
N ILE A 32 -8.05 4.10 3.17
CA ILE A 32 -6.70 3.72 3.63
C ILE A 32 -6.56 3.99 5.13
N VAL A 33 -6.99 5.17 5.60
CA VAL A 33 -7.01 5.51 7.03
C VAL A 33 -7.77 4.47 7.83
N ASP A 34 -8.98 4.11 7.41
CA ASP A 34 -9.85 3.19 8.13
C ASP A 34 -9.27 1.78 8.16
N GLN A 35 -8.68 1.35 7.04
CA GLN A 35 -8.01 0.06 6.91
C GLN A 35 -6.80 -0.02 7.86
N TYR A 36 -5.87 0.93 7.77
CA TYR A 36 -4.63 0.90 8.52
C TYR A 36 -4.86 1.08 10.02
N SER A 37 -5.89 1.85 10.40
CA SER A 37 -6.28 2.01 11.82
C SER A 37 -6.77 0.72 12.48
N GLN A 38 -6.95 -0.38 11.74
CA GLN A 38 -7.25 -1.70 12.32
C GLN A 38 -6.02 -2.49 12.73
N TYR A 39 -4.84 -2.14 12.22
CA TYR A 39 -3.63 -2.93 12.40
C TYR A 39 -2.91 -2.61 13.70
N THR A 40 -2.53 -3.66 14.44
CA THR A 40 -1.75 -3.55 15.68
C THR A 40 -0.25 -3.52 15.36
N ILE A 41 0.45 -2.50 15.85
CA ILE A 41 1.90 -2.36 15.76
C ILE A 41 2.58 -3.24 16.81
N VAL A 42 2.23 -3.03 18.08
CA VAL A 42 2.83 -3.68 19.25
C VAL A 42 1.84 -3.65 20.41
N ASP A 43 1.76 -4.73 21.18
CA ASP A 43 0.78 -4.92 22.26
C ASP A 43 -0.67 -4.65 21.80
N ASP A 44 -1.30 -3.58 22.28
CA ASP A 44 -2.62 -3.07 21.91
C ASP A 44 -2.55 -1.79 21.07
N ILE A 45 -1.36 -1.25 20.81
CA ILE A 45 -1.16 -0.02 20.06
C ILE A 45 -1.40 -0.29 18.58
N LYS A 46 -2.40 0.42 18.02
CA LYS A 46 -2.72 0.38 16.60
C LYS A 46 -1.99 1.46 15.81
N ILE A 47 -1.87 1.25 14.50
CA ILE A 47 -1.42 2.28 13.57
C ILE A 47 -2.38 3.48 13.65
N ASN A 48 -1.81 4.67 13.77
CA ASN A 48 -2.57 5.89 13.55
C ASN A 48 -2.69 6.12 12.03
N GLY A 49 -3.76 5.59 11.41
CA GLY A 49 -3.92 5.65 9.95
C GLY A 49 -3.98 7.07 9.39
N LYS A 50 -4.29 8.09 10.20
CA LYS A 50 -4.22 9.51 9.77
C LYS A 50 -2.78 10.00 9.69
N LEU A 51 -1.92 9.57 10.62
CA LEU A 51 -0.51 9.91 10.63
C LEU A 51 0.21 9.27 9.44
N THR A 52 -0.11 8.00 9.14
CA THR A 52 0.58 7.24 8.10
C THR A 52 0.00 7.39 6.70
N ASN A 53 -1.14 8.08 6.57
CA ASN A 53 -1.95 8.14 5.35
C ASN A 53 -1.14 8.50 4.11
N GLY A 54 -0.30 9.53 4.19
CA GLY A 54 0.45 10.01 3.04
C GLY A 54 1.38 8.94 2.46
N GLU A 55 2.12 8.26 3.34
CA GLU A 55 3.03 7.17 2.98
C GLU A 55 2.27 5.92 2.54
N ASP A 56 1.18 5.55 3.21
CA ASP A 56 0.37 4.38 2.84
C ASP A 56 -0.32 4.56 1.45
N ILE A 57 -0.78 5.79 1.13
CA ILE A 57 -1.27 6.14 -0.21
C ILE A 57 -0.15 6.02 -1.25
N ALA A 58 1.04 6.54 -0.93
CA ALA A 58 2.18 6.53 -1.84
C ALA A 58 2.64 5.09 -2.13
N ASP A 59 2.74 4.27 -1.09
CA ASP A 59 3.09 2.86 -1.16
C ASP A 59 2.11 2.05 -2.03
N LEU A 60 0.80 2.23 -1.83
CA LEU A 60 -0.21 1.53 -2.62
C LEU A 60 -0.16 1.97 -4.09
N GLY A 61 -0.07 3.28 -4.33
CA GLY A 61 0.06 3.83 -5.67
C GLY A 61 1.31 3.31 -6.38
N GLY A 62 2.44 3.29 -5.67
CA GLY A 62 3.72 2.76 -6.16
C GLY A 62 3.63 1.29 -6.55
N LEU A 63 3.01 0.45 -5.70
CA LEU A 63 2.80 -0.97 -5.98
C LEU A 63 1.92 -1.19 -7.22
N VAL A 64 0.80 -0.47 -7.33
CA VAL A 64 -0.11 -0.55 -8.49
C VAL A 64 0.62 -0.15 -9.78
N LEU A 65 1.34 0.97 -9.76
CA LEU A 65 2.09 1.45 -10.93
C LEU A 65 3.23 0.49 -11.30
N ALA A 66 3.96 -0.03 -10.32
CA ALA A 66 5.03 -1.01 -10.55
C ALA A 66 4.49 -2.29 -11.20
N TRP A 67 3.33 -2.78 -10.74
CA TRP A 67 2.68 -3.94 -11.36
C TRP A 67 2.28 -3.64 -12.81
N MET A 68 1.64 -2.50 -13.07
CA MET A 68 1.23 -2.09 -14.41
C MET A 68 2.44 -1.97 -15.35
N ALA A 69 3.51 -1.33 -14.90
CA ALA A 69 4.75 -1.18 -15.66
C ALA A 69 5.40 -2.54 -15.95
N TRP A 70 5.47 -3.42 -14.95
CA TRP A 70 6.01 -4.76 -15.13
C TRP A 70 5.19 -5.59 -16.12
N LYS A 71 3.85 -5.56 -16.05
CA LYS A 71 2.99 -6.25 -17.03
C LYS A 71 3.13 -5.68 -18.44
N ALA A 72 3.29 -4.37 -18.59
CA ALA A 72 3.53 -3.74 -19.89
C ALA A 72 4.89 -4.16 -20.47
N GLU A 73 5.96 -4.08 -19.69
CA GLU A 73 7.32 -4.44 -20.11
C GLU A 73 7.47 -5.94 -20.41
N THR A 74 6.65 -6.78 -19.80
CA THR A 74 6.68 -8.23 -19.99
C THR A 74 5.61 -8.75 -20.96
N ALA A 75 4.85 -7.86 -21.58
CA ALA A 75 3.86 -8.22 -22.57
C ALA A 75 4.51 -8.99 -23.75
N GLY A 76 3.94 -10.15 -24.08
CA GLY A 76 4.45 -11.03 -25.13
C GLY A 76 5.74 -11.78 -24.80
N LYS A 77 6.35 -11.56 -23.62
CA LYS A 77 7.52 -12.31 -23.17
C LYS A 77 7.08 -13.59 -22.48
N ALA A 78 7.70 -14.72 -22.85
CA ALA A 78 7.52 -15.99 -22.15
C ALA A 78 8.43 -16.01 -20.90
N LEU A 79 7.92 -15.51 -19.78
CA LEU A 79 8.64 -15.53 -18.51
C LEU A 79 8.59 -16.93 -17.90
N ALA A 80 9.75 -17.50 -17.60
CA ALA A 80 9.84 -18.80 -16.94
C ALA A 80 9.60 -18.69 -15.42
N PRO A 81 8.92 -19.68 -14.82
CA PRO A 81 8.90 -19.82 -13.36
C PRO A 81 10.32 -20.08 -12.84
N ARG A 82 10.56 -19.74 -11.56
CA ARG A 82 11.84 -19.98 -10.89
C ARG A 82 11.62 -20.17 -9.40
N ASP A 83 12.40 -21.06 -8.79
CA ASP A 83 12.34 -21.37 -7.35
C ASP A 83 10.92 -21.76 -6.92
N ASP A 84 10.23 -22.54 -7.75
CA ASP A 84 8.84 -23.00 -7.60
C ASP A 84 7.75 -21.90 -7.65
N PHE A 85 8.11 -20.67 -8.04
CA PHE A 85 7.18 -19.56 -8.16
C PHE A 85 6.94 -19.11 -9.61
N SER A 86 5.69 -18.77 -9.91
CA SER A 86 5.33 -18.11 -11.18
C SER A 86 5.94 -16.70 -11.26
N PRO A 87 6.09 -16.12 -12.46
CA PRO A 87 6.55 -14.74 -12.61
C PRO A 87 5.74 -13.72 -11.79
N GLU A 88 4.41 -13.85 -11.77
CA GLU A 88 3.52 -13.02 -10.97
C GLU A 88 3.74 -13.19 -9.46
N GLN A 89 3.92 -14.42 -8.97
CA GLN A 89 4.26 -14.65 -7.56
C GLN A 89 5.60 -14.04 -7.21
N ARG A 90 6.60 -14.17 -8.10
CA ARG A 90 7.94 -13.60 -7.91
C ARG A 90 7.94 -12.07 -7.89
N PHE A 91 7.05 -11.41 -8.64
CA PHE A 91 6.87 -9.96 -8.54
C PHE A 91 6.53 -9.56 -7.10
N PHE A 92 5.52 -10.20 -6.50
CA PHE A 92 5.09 -9.87 -5.14
C PHE A 92 6.09 -10.30 -4.07
N ILE A 93 6.78 -11.44 -4.26
CA ILE A 93 7.87 -11.85 -3.36
C ILE A 93 9.02 -10.84 -3.41
N GLY A 94 9.45 -10.44 -4.60
CA GLY A 94 10.49 -9.43 -4.77
C GLY A 94 10.08 -8.07 -4.18
N TYR A 95 8.82 -7.68 -4.36
CA TYR A 95 8.27 -6.50 -3.72
C TYR A 95 8.28 -6.60 -2.19
N ALA A 96 7.92 -7.74 -1.61
CA ALA A 96 7.85 -7.86 -0.15
C ALA A 96 9.22 -7.77 0.53
N GLN A 97 10.29 -8.18 -0.15
CA GLN A 97 11.61 -8.34 0.45
C GLN A 97 12.30 -7.03 0.89
N TRP A 98 11.96 -5.87 0.30
CA TRP A 98 12.59 -4.61 0.70
C TRP A 98 12.17 -4.15 2.10
N ALA A 99 10.99 -4.58 2.55
CA ALA A 99 10.40 -4.22 3.84
C ALA A 99 10.62 -5.31 4.92
N CYS A 100 11.53 -6.26 4.67
CA CYS A 100 11.97 -7.21 5.68
C CYS A 100 12.70 -6.48 6.82
N GLU A 101 12.03 -6.31 7.95
CA GLU A 101 12.57 -5.64 9.12
C GLU A 101 12.15 -6.33 10.42
N ASN A 102 12.84 -5.99 11.50
CA ASN A 102 12.45 -6.32 12.85
C ASN A 102 12.88 -5.18 13.78
N ASP A 103 12.05 -4.86 14.77
CA ASP A 103 12.29 -3.75 15.67
C ASP A 103 11.96 -4.13 17.11
N ARG A 104 12.58 -3.43 18.07
CA ARG A 104 12.32 -3.65 19.49
C ARG A 104 10.94 -3.12 19.85
N PRO A 105 10.17 -3.80 20.73
CA PRO A 105 8.87 -3.31 21.18
C PRO A 105 8.90 -1.86 21.69
N GLU A 106 9.95 -1.47 22.40
CA GLU A 106 10.12 -0.10 22.91
C GLU A 106 10.17 0.92 21.78
N ASN A 107 10.90 0.63 20.71
CA ASN A 107 11.03 1.52 19.56
C ASN A 107 9.75 1.53 18.72
N LEU A 108 9.06 0.38 18.60
CA LEU A 108 7.75 0.32 17.95
C LEU A 108 6.71 1.21 18.65
N ARG A 109 6.72 1.29 19.98
CA ARG A 109 5.82 2.20 20.73
C ARG A 109 6.13 3.67 20.46
N VAL A 110 7.41 4.03 20.31
CA VAL A 110 7.82 5.39 19.94
C VAL A 110 7.39 5.70 18.51
N LYS A 111 7.75 4.83 17.55
CA LYS A 111 7.41 5.00 16.13
C LYS A 111 5.92 5.12 15.88
N ALA A 112 5.09 4.37 16.62
CA ALA A 112 3.63 4.47 16.54
C ALA A 112 3.08 5.90 16.74
N LEU A 113 3.84 6.76 17.44
CA LEU A 113 3.46 8.15 17.72
C LEU A 113 4.16 9.16 16.80
N THR A 114 5.29 8.80 16.18
CA THR A 114 6.20 9.78 15.56
C THR A 114 6.56 9.50 14.11
N ASP A 115 6.53 8.23 13.68
CA ASP A 115 6.94 7.84 12.34
C ASP A 115 5.74 7.93 11.39
N PRO A 116 5.82 8.71 10.28
CA PRO A 116 4.76 8.73 9.28
C PRO A 116 4.71 7.45 8.46
N HIS A 117 5.66 6.53 8.58
CA HIS A 117 5.61 5.26 7.88
C HIS A 117 4.97 4.17 8.77
N SER A 118 4.08 3.39 8.18
CA SER A 118 3.65 2.12 8.75
C SER A 118 4.85 1.17 8.94
N PRO A 119 4.81 0.25 9.93
CA PRO A 119 5.84 -0.79 10.04
C PRO A 119 5.92 -1.64 8.77
N GLY A 120 7.11 -2.16 8.43
CA GLY A 120 7.40 -2.86 7.18
C GLY A 120 6.42 -3.99 6.85
N LYS A 121 5.99 -4.76 7.86
CA LYS A 121 4.92 -5.77 7.70
C LYS A 121 3.65 -5.20 7.07
N TYR A 122 3.23 -4.01 7.48
CA TYR A 122 2.02 -3.34 6.98
C TYR A 122 2.27 -2.51 5.71
N ARG A 123 3.52 -2.10 5.45
CA ARG A 123 3.95 -1.62 4.12
C ARG A 123 4.04 -2.72 3.06
N VAL A 124 3.76 -3.97 3.44
CA VAL A 124 3.59 -5.08 2.49
C VAL A 124 2.16 -5.61 2.58
N ASN A 125 1.78 -6.17 3.73
CA ASN A 125 0.49 -6.84 3.85
C ASN A 125 -0.69 -5.88 3.77
N GLY A 126 -0.56 -4.65 4.31
CA GLY A 126 -1.60 -3.63 4.22
C GLY A 126 -1.86 -3.14 2.79
N LEU A 127 -0.88 -3.29 1.89
CA LEU A 127 -1.04 -2.96 0.48
C LEU A 127 -1.57 -4.16 -0.31
N ILE A 128 -1.01 -5.35 -0.06
CA ILE A 128 -1.33 -6.57 -0.80
C ILE A 128 -2.81 -6.94 -0.69
N VAL A 129 -3.45 -6.69 0.47
CA VAL A 129 -4.91 -6.92 0.62
C VAL A 129 -5.76 -6.19 -0.41
N ASN A 130 -5.24 -5.08 -0.95
CA ASN A 130 -5.87 -4.24 -1.97
C ASN A 130 -5.55 -4.66 -3.42
N MET A 131 -4.73 -5.70 -3.62
CA MET A 131 -4.27 -6.16 -4.94
C MET A 131 -5.00 -7.44 -5.39
N PRO A 132 -6.03 -7.35 -6.27
CA PRO A 132 -6.64 -8.50 -6.92
C PRO A 132 -5.62 -9.42 -7.61
N GLU A 133 -4.55 -8.82 -8.12
CA GLU A 133 -3.45 -9.46 -8.81
C GLU A 133 -2.73 -10.44 -7.89
N PHE A 134 -2.51 -10.08 -6.62
CA PHE A 134 -1.92 -10.96 -5.63
C PHE A 134 -2.86 -12.11 -5.29
N GLU A 135 -4.15 -11.83 -5.05
CA GLU A 135 -5.16 -12.86 -4.79
C GLU A 135 -5.13 -13.93 -5.90
N ARG A 136 -5.10 -13.52 -7.17
CA ARG A 136 -5.00 -14.44 -8.31
C ARG A 136 -3.66 -15.16 -8.35
N ALA A 137 -2.54 -14.46 -8.19
CA ALA A 137 -1.20 -15.05 -8.27
C ALA A 137 -0.96 -16.14 -7.21
N PHE A 138 -1.51 -15.98 -6.01
CA PHE A 138 -1.39 -16.93 -4.92
C PHE A 138 -2.62 -17.81 -4.72
N SER A 139 -3.62 -17.69 -5.60
CA SER A 139 -4.89 -18.43 -5.51
C SER A 139 -5.55 -18.30 -4.13
N CYS A 140 -5.49 -17.11 -3.55
CA CYS A 140 -6.14 -16.83 -2.28
C CYS A 140 -7.67 -16.90 -2.44
N LYS A 141 -8.35 -17.33 -1.39
CA LYS A 141 -9.80 -17.50 -1.35
C LYS A 141 -10.46 -16.37 -0.56
N ALA A 142 -11.69 -16.02 -0.93
CA ALA A 142 -12.49 -15.06 -0.17
C ALA A 142 -12.55 -15.41 1.33
N GLY A 143 -12.40 -14.39 2.18
CA GLY A 143 -12.35 -14.54 3.63
C GLY A 143 -10.97 -14.89 4.20
N GLN A 144 -9.96 -15.19 3.35
CA GLN A 144 -8.59 -15.31 3.83
C GLN A 144 -7.99 -13.94 4.19
N PRO A 145 -7.02 -13.86 5.12
CA PRO A 145 -6.51 -12.59 5.63
C PRO A 145 -5.94 -11.64 4.57
N MET A 146 -5.39 -12.18 3.48
CA MET A 146 -4.80 -11.40 2.38
C MET A 146 -5.80 -11.05 1.27
N VAL A 147 -7.10 -11.28 1.47
CA VAL A 147 -8.15 -10.95 0.51
C VAL A 147 -9.07 -9.90 1.12
N GLY A 148 -8.84 -8.64 0.78
CA GLY A 148 -9.70 -7.53 1.20
C GLY A 148 -11.10 -7.66 0.60
N ALA A 149 -12.13 -7.72 1.46
CA ALA A 149 -13.52 -7.67 1.03
C ALA A 149 -13.88 -6.31 0.42
N ASN A 150 -13.31 -5.25 0.99
CA ASN A 150 -13.33 -3.89 0.46
C ASN A 150 -11.89 -3.50 0.15
N ARG A 151 -11.61 -3.21 -1.13
CA ARG A 151 -10.26 -2.82 -1.57
C ARG A 151 -10.17 -1.32 -1.70
N CYS A 152 -9.24 -0.73 -0.98
CA CYS A 152 -8.91 0.67 -1.12
C CYS A 152 -8.10 0.90 -2.40
N ARG A 153 -8.39 2.00 -3.10
CA ARG A 153 -7.61 2.45 -4.25
C ARG A 153 -7.77 3.96 -4.40
N VAL A 154 -6.65 4.67 -4.52
CA VAL A 154 -6.60 6.12 -4.67
C VAL A 154 -6.15 6.50 -6.08
N TRP A 155 -4.92 6.10 -6.42
CA TRP A 155 -4.28 6.29 -7.73
C TRP A 155 -4.58 5.14 -8.71
#